data_AF-A0A6B0T2K7-F1
#
_entry.id   AF-A0A6B0T2K7-F1
#
_cell.length_a   1.000
_cell.length_b   1.000
_cell.length_c   1.000
_cell.angle_alpha   90.00
_cell.angle_beta   90.00
_cell.angle_gamma   90.00
#
_symmetry.space_group_name_H-M   'P 1'
#
loop_
_entity.id
_entity.type
_entity.pdbx_description
1 polymer ?
#
loop_
_entity_poly.entity_id
_entity_poly.type
_entity_poly.pdbx_seq_one_letter_code
_entity_poly.pdbx_strand_id
1 'polypeptide(L)'
;MSLDSLHPKRTGSSVEAAVIEREPALAPVDDREAEWHDAETVEVLAPRPNRPLGGVCLVEPETPVEIKGCIPEQSNGDGQTPGRWYIKRVSHDQLVDAGAFYYLTVYAPLPETPLIASMVVPAATVGDLLDGSWYDNGRREVAKLGWPRIFDREVVRRD
;
A
#
# COMPACT_ATOMS: atom_id res chain seq x y z
N MET A 1 -1.19 18.60 -24.29
CA MET A 1 -1.89 18.16 -23.05
C MET A 1 -0.93 18.43 -21.90
N SER A 2 -1.23 19.42 -21.07
CA SER A 2 -0.35 19.83 -19.97
C SER A 2 -0.37 18.77 -18.87
N LEU A 3 0.81 18.29 -18.47
CA LEU A 3 1.06 17.45 -17.29
C LEU A 3 0.96 18.29 -16.00
N ASP A 4 -0.05 19.15 -15.91
CA ASP A 4 -0.30 19.95 -14.72
C ASP A 4 -0.93 19.08 -13.64
N SER A 5 -0.06 18.57 -12.78
CA SER A 5 -0.34 18.25 -11.38
C SER A 5 -1.51 17.30 -11.11
N LEU A 6 -1.28 16.00 -11.35
CA LEU A 6 -1.98 14.95 -10.61
C LEU A 6 -1.65 15.11 -9.13
N HIS A 7 -2.54 15.78 -8.39
CA HIS A 7 -2.37 16.03 -6.96
C HIS A 7 -2.26 14.70 -6.21
N PRO A 8 -1.18 14.43 -5.44
CA PRO A 8 -0.93 13.13 -4.81
C PRO A 8 -2.11 12.55 -4.02
N LYS A 9 -2.88 13.41 -3.35
CA LYS A 9 -4.11 13.00 -2.64
C LYS A 9 -5.17 12.41 -3.58
N ARG A 10 -5.39 12.99 -4.77
CA ARG A 10 -6.39 12.49 -5.73
C ARG A 10 -6.01 11.11 -6.26
N THR A 11 -4.71 10.84 -6.39
CA THR A 11 -4.22 9.53 -6.81
C THR A 11 -4.28 8.50 -5.69
N GLY A 12 -3.92 8.88 -4.44
CA GLY A 12 -4.09 8.02 -3.26
C GLY A 12 -5.54 7.57 -3.07
N SER A 13 -6.47 8.53 -3.04
CA SER A 13 -7.90 8.24 -2.88
C SER A 13 -8.48 7.40 -4.04
N SER A 14 -7.92 7.48 -5.24
CA SER A 14 -8.34 6.64 -6.38
C SER A 14 -7.91 5.18 -6.20
N VAL A 15 -6.73 4.94 -5.61
CA VAL A 15 -6.23 3.58 -5.36
C VAL A 15 -6.96 2.94 -4.18
N GLU A 16 -7.16 3.71 -3.10
CA GLU A 16 -7.98 3.28 -1.96
C GLU A 16 -9.37 2.84 -2.42
N ALA A 17 -10.06 3.69 -3.19
CA ALA A 17 -11.38 3.36 -3.74
C ALA A 17 -11.36 2.10 -4.62
N ALA A 18 -10.34 1.94 -5.48
CA ALA A 18 -10.21 0.76 -6.33
C ALA A 18 -9.93 -0.53 -5.54
N VAL A 19 -9.26 -0.44 -4.39
CA VAL A 19 -9.06 -1.58 -3.48
C VAL A 19 -10.36 -1.93 -2.78
N ILE A 20 -11.05 -0.94 -2.19
CA ILE A 20 -12.31 -1.14 -1.47
C ILE A 20 -13.39 -1.73 -2.39
N GLU A 21 -13.52 -1.24 -3.63
CA GLU A 21 -14.49 -1.77 -4.59
C GLU A 21 -14.25 -3.26 -4.92
N ARG A 22 -12.99 -3.70 -4.89
CA ARG A 22 -12.59 -5.08 -5.24
C ARG A 22 -12.53 -6.03 -4.06
N GLU A 23 -12.47 -5.51 -2.84
CA GLU A 23 -12.31 -6.30 -1.63
C GLU A 23 -13.54 -6.18 -0.72
N PRO A 24 -14.57 -7.04 -0.90
CA PRO A 24 -15.79 -6.96 -0.11
C PRO A 24 -15.56 -7.21 1.38
N ALA A 25 -14.43 -7.84 1.73
CA ALA A 25 -14.06 -8.08 3.12
C ALA A 25 -13.52 -6.82 3.82
N LEU A 26 -13.37 -5.68 3.13
CA LEU A 26 -12.91 -4.41 3.70
C LEU A 26 -14.03 -3.38 3.68
N ALA A 27 -14.21 -2.69 4.80
CA ALA A 27 -14.96 -1.43 4.86
C ALA A 27 -13.98 -0.25 4.98
N PRO A 28 -14.24 0.87 4.27
CA PRO A 28 -13.41 2.06 4.40
C PRO A 28 -13.60 2.70 5.77
N VAL A 29 -12.52 3.27 6.32
CA VAL A 29 -12.52 4.07 7.55
C VAL A 29 -12.27 5.53 7.18
N ASP A 30 -13.04 6.45 7.76
CA ASP A 30 -12.88 7.88 7.49
C ASP A 30 -11.67 8.45 8.26
N ASP A 31 -10.94 9.39 7.66
CA ASP A 31 -9.81 10.09 8.31
C ASP A 31 -10.20 10.72 9.66
N ARG A 32 -11.47 11.05 9.89
CA ARG A 32 -11.98 11.58 11.18
C ARG A 32 -12.10 10.51 12.26
N GLU A 33 -12.19 9.24 11.87
CA GLU A 33 -12.27 8.08 12.76
C GLU A 33 -10.86 7.56 13.07
N ALA A 34 -10.01 7.44 12.05
CA ALA A 34 -8.61 7.06 12.21
C ALA A 34 -7.70 7.72 11.16
N GLU A 35 -6.55 8.26 11.58
CA GLU A 35 -5.59 8.93 10.68
C GLU A 35 -4.44 8.00 10.19
N TRP A 36 -4.51 6.69 10.51
CA TRP A 36 -3.38 5.76 10.37
C TRP A 36 -3.70 4.44 9.66
N HIS A 37 -4.97 4.20 9.32
CA HIS A 37 -5.41 3.10 8.47
C HIS A 37 -6.58 3.57 7.60
N ASP A 38 -6.73 2.98 6.42
CA ASP A 38 -7.72 3.38 5.43
C ASP A 38 -8.98 2.49 5.45
N ALA A 39 -8.88 1.31 6.06
CA ALA A 39 -9.93 0.29 6.06
C ALA A 39 -9.87 -0.62 7.29
N GLU A 40 -10.97 -1.33 7.53
CA GLU A 40 -11.05 -2.42 8.51
C GLU A 40 -11.68 -3.64 7.85
N THR A 41 -11.22 -4.84 8.21
CA THR A 41 -11.85 -6.08 7.77
C THR A 41 -13.23 -6.26 8.42
N VAL A 42 -14.29 -6.45 7.63
CA VAL A 42 -15.65 -6.71 8.17
C VAL A 42 -16.01 -8.20 8.24
N GLU A 43 -15.19 -9.03 7.58
CA GLU A 43 -15.24 -10.49 7.62
C GLU A 43 -13.82 -11.03 7.51
N VAL A 44 -13.66 -12.36 7.61
CA VAL A 44 -12.33 -12.98 7.47
C VAL A 44 -11.77 -12.73 6.07
N LEU A 45 -10.63 -12.07 6.00
CA LEU A 45 -9.92 -11.84 4.73
C LEU A 45 -9.02 -13.04 4.42
N ALA A 46 -9.41 -13.80 3.40
CA ALA A 46 -8.70 -14.99 2.92
C ALA A 46 -7.76 -14.68 1.72
N PRO A 47 -6.73 -15.50 1.47
CA PRO A 47 -5.85 -15.35 0.30
C PRO A 47 -6.61 -15.63 -1.00
N ARG A 48 -6.30 -14.87 -2.06
CA ARG A 48 -6.76 -15.11 -3.43
C ARG A 48 -5.56 -15.17 -4.38
N PRO A 49 -5.64 -15.84 -5.55
CA PRO A 49 -4.51 -15.93 -6.48
C PRO A 49 -3.95 -14.57 -6.91
N ASN A 50 -4.80 -13.55 -7.06
CA ASN A 50 -4.44 -12.18 -7.44
C ASN A 50 -4.18 -11.25 -6.23
N ARG A 51 -4.40 -11.74 -5.01
CA ARG A 51 -4.15 -11.03 -3.75
C ARG A 51 -3.76 -12.05 -2.67
N PRO A 52 -2.51 -12.55 -2.66
CA PRO A 52 -2.04 -13.44 -1.60
C PRO A 52 -1.90 -12.73 -0.25
N LEU A 53 -1.86 -13.51 0.83
CA LEU A 53 -1.41 -13.06 2.15
C LEU A 53 0.08 -13.37 2.32
N GLY A 54 0.86 -12.37 2.71
CA GLY A 54 2.29 -12.52 2.97
C GLY A 54 2.55 -12.91 4.41
N GLY A 55 2.96 -14.16 4.65
CA GLY A 55 3.39 -14.63 5.98
C GLY A 55 2.26 -14.99 6.95
N VAL A 56 1.00 -14.94 6.52
CA VAL A 56 -0.17 -15.39 7.31
C VAL A 56 -1.18 -16.15 6.44
N CYS A 57 -2.07 -16.93 7.05
CA CYS A 57 -3.08 -17.70 6.33
C CYS A 57 -4.43 -17.00 6.21
N LEU A 58 -4.81 -16.16 7.18
CA LEU A 58 -6.08 -15.44 7.26
C LEU A 58 -5.85 -14.12 8.02
N VAL A 59 -6.74 -13.16 7.85
CA VAL A 59 -6.87 -11.97 8.72
C VAL A 59 -8.27 -12.00 9.33
N GLU A 60 -8.35 -11.81 10.65
CA GLU A 60 -9.60 -11.84 11.40
C GLU A 60 -10.46 -10.59 11.09
N PRO A 61 -11.79 -10.64 11.29
CA PRO A 61 -12.61 -9.43 11.25
C PRO A 61 -12.14 -8.39 12.29
N GLU A 62 -12.59 -7.15 12.12
CA GLU A 62 -12.26 -6.01 13.01
C GLU A 62 -10.75 -5.71 13.07
N THR A 63 -9.99 -6.13 12.05
CA THR A 63 -8.56 -5.87 11.91
C THR A 63 -8.32 -4.64 11.02
N PRO A 64 -7.59 -3.61 11.52
CA PRO A 64 -7.22 -2.45 10.73
C PRO A 64 -6.29 -2.78 9.55
N VAL A 65 -6.49 -2.07 8.44
CA VAL A 65 -5.73 -2.23 7.19
C VAL A 65 -5.38 -0.86 6.59
N GLU A 66 -4.08 -0.60 6.42
CA GLU A 66 -3.56 0.57 5.71
C GLU A 66 -3.35 0.23 4.23
N ILE A 67 -3.92 1.00 3.31
CA ILE A 67 -3.79 0.79 1.87
C ILE A 67 -2.64 1.65 1.34
N LYS A 68 -1.73 1.05 0.56
CA LYS A 68 -0.65 1.78 -0.09
C LYS A 68 -0.49 1.37 -1.54
N GLY A 69 -0.61 2.36 -2.42
CA GLY A 69 -0.34 2.24 -3.85
C GLY A 69 1.04 2.74 -4.23
N CYS A 70 1.68 2.07 -5.20
CA CYS A 70 2.76 2.67 -5.99
C CYS A 70 2.62 2.29 -7.48
N ILE A 71 3.27 3.04 -8.37
CA ILE A 71 3.31 2.72 -9.80
C ILE A 71 4.45 1.73 -10.11
N PRO A 72 4.41 0.98 -11.24
CA PRO A 72 5.48 0.04 -11.60
C PRO A 72 6.85 0.71 -11.68
N GLU A 73 6.93 1.86 -12.33
CA GLU A 73 8.18 2.58 -12.51
C GLU A 73 7.98 4.06 -12.28
N GLN A 74 8.96 4.68 -11.63
CA GLN A 74 9.05 6.11 -11.40
C GLN A 74 10.28 6.65 -12.15
N SER A 75 10.08 7.73 -12.90
CA SER A 75 11.20 8.47 -13.51
C SER A 75 12.03 9.15 -12.42
N ASN A 76 13.35 9.06 -12.54
CA ASN A 76 14.30 9.77 -11.68
C ASN A 76 15.19 10.74 -12.47
N GLY A 77 14.65 11.33 -13.54
CA GLY A 77 15.40 12.20 -14.46
C GLY A 77 15.99 11.39 -15.60
N ASP A 78 17.15 10.77 -15.37
CA ASP A 78 17.93 10.08 -16.42
C ASP A 78 17.60 8.58 -16.56
N GLY A 79 16.69 8.05 -15.74
CA GLY A 79 16.31 6.65 -15.79
C GLY A 79 14.94 6.35 -15.19
N GLN A 80 14.65 5.06 -15.12
CA GLN A 80 13.47 4.50 -14.46
C GLN A 80 13.90 3.64 -13.29
N THR A 81 13.22 3.82 -12.16
CA THR A 81 13.40 2.98 -10.98
C THR A 81 12.06 2.38 -10.57
N PRO A 82 12.06 1.19 -9.94
CA PRO A 82 10.85 0.62 -9.37
C PRO A 82 10.15 1.60 -8.43
N GLY A 83 8.83 1.72 -8.54
CA GLY A 83 8.04 2.52 -7.62
C GLY A 83 8.15 2.04 -6.18
N ARG A 84 7.82 2.94 -5.25
CA ARG A 84 8.00 2.73 -3.81
C ARG A 84 6.77 3.19 -3.06
N TRP A 85 6.33 2.41 -2.09
CA TRP A 85 5.35 2.86 -1.10
C TRP A 85 6.04 3.80 -0.12
N TYR A 86 5.36 4.90 0.19
CA TYR A 86 5.84 5.90 1.14
C TYR A 86 5.18 5.68 2.49
N ILE A 87 5.98 5.37 3.50
CA ILE A 87 5.50 4.94 4.81
C ILE A 87 5.93 5.97 5.85
N LYS A 88 4.98 6.40 6.68
CA LYS A 88 5.21 7.34 7.79
C LYS A 88 5.47 6.54 9.05
N ARG A 89 6.52 6.89 9.82
CA ARG A 89 6.88 6.19 11.05
C ARG A 89 5.71 6.13 12.03
N VAL A 90 5.09 7.27 12.31
CA VAL A 90 3.99 7.40 13.28
C VAL A 90 2.78 6.53 12.93
N SER A 91 2.41 6.41 11.65
CA SER A 91 1.32 5.51 11.24
C SER A 91 1.76 4.05 11.31
N HIS A 92 3.01 3.76 10.94
CA HIS A 92 3.56 2.41 10.99
C HIS A 92 3.61 1.83 12.40
N ASP A 93 4.10 2.61 13.38
CA ASP A 93 4.18 2.16 14.77
C ASP A 93 2.79 1.83 15.32
N GLN A 94 1.77 2.66 15.02
CA GLN A 94 0.38 2.38 15.40
C GLN A 94 -0.17 1.11 14.74
N LEU A 95 0.14 0.87 13.46
CA LEU A 95 -0.25 -0.37 12.78
C LEU A 95 0.39 -1.60 13.44
N VAL A 96 1.66 -1.51 13.84
CA VAL A 96 2.34 -2.60 14.53
C VAL A 96 1.72 -2.86 15.90
N ASP A 97 1.49 -1.81 16.69
CA ASP A 97 0.88 -1.91 18.02
C ASP A 97 -0.53 -2.50 17.97
N ALA A 98 -1.29 -2.20 16.91
CA ALA A 98 -2.64 -2.72 16.69
C ALA A 98 -2.68 -4.13 16.07
N GLY A 99 -1.53 -4.75 15.74
CA GLY A 99 -1.51 -6.02 15.00
C GLY A 99 -2.10 -5.93 13.59
N ALA A 100 -2.09 -4.73 13.01
CA ALA A 100 -2.73 -4.39 11.76
C ALA A 100 -1.93 -4.83 10.53
N PHE A 101 -2.51 -4.60 9.34
CA PHE A 101 -1.97 -5.05 8.07
C PHE A 101 -1.79 -3.90 7.08
N TYR A 102 -0.89 -4.09 6.12
CA TYR A 102 -0.82 -3.29 4.91
C TYR A 102 -1.49 -4.03 3.75
N TYR A 103 -2.33 -3.33 2.98
CA TYR A 103 -2.70 -3.73 1.62
C TYR A 103 -1.76 -3.00 0.64
N LEU A 104 -0.70 -3.69 0.23
CA LEU A 104 0.29 -3.16 -0.70
C LEU A 104 -0.12 -3.46 -2.14
N THR A 105 -0.29 -2.43 -2.95
CA THR A 105 -0.67 -2.57 -4.36
C THR A 105 0.27 -1.82 -5.29
N VAL A 106 0.55 -2.43 -6.44
CA VAL A 106 1.13 -1.77 -7.61
C VAL A 106 0.01 -1.52 -8.60
N TYR A 107 -0.17 -0.28 -9.05
CA TYR A 107 -1.28 0.10 -9.93
C TYR A 107 -0.77 0.81 -11.19
N ALA A 108 -1.44 0.63 -12.32
CA ALA A 108 -1.14 1.45 -13.49
C ALA A 108 -1.68 2.87 -13.27
N PRO A 109 -0.95 3.93 -13.65
CA PRO A 109 -1.43 5.30 -13.49
C PRO A 109 -2.76 5.53 -14.25
N LEU A 110 -3.45 6.62 -13.88
CA LEU A 110 -4.75 7.04 -14.45
C LEU A 110 -4.79 7.04 -15.99
N PRO A 111 -5.98 6.86 -16.61
CA PRO A 111 -7.32 7.10 -16.04
C PRO A 111 -8.00 5.92 -15.31
N GLU A 112 -7.60 4.67 -15.52
CA GLU A 112 -8.37 3.51 -15.02
C GLU A 112 -7.85 2.92 -13.69
N THR A 113 -6.65 3.33 -13.24
CA THR A 113 -6.01 2.82 -12.01
C THR A 113 -6.11 1.30 -11.78
N PRO A 114 -5.91 0.44 -12.80
CA PRO A 114 -6.00 -0.99 -12.61
C PRO A 114 -4.91 -1.46 -11.64
N LEU A 115 -5.31 -2.23 -10.62
CA LEU A 115 -4.38 -2.92 -9.73
C LEU A 115 -3.65 -4.01 -10.52
N ILE A 116 -2.33 -3.91 -10.61
CA ILE A 116 -1.45 -4.83 -11.34
C ILE A 116 -1.07 -6.00 -10.45
N ALA A 117 -0.62 -5.70 -9.23
CA ALA A 117 -0.23 -6.69 -8.24
C ALA A 117 -0.70 -6.22 -6.85
N SER A 118 -1.13 -7.13 -6.00
CA SER A 118 -1.58 -6.79 -4.65
C SER A 118 -1.18 -7.88 -3.67
N MET A 119 -0.86 -7.50 -2.44
CA MET A 119 -0.57 -8.42 -1.34
C MET A 119 -0.99 -7.76 -0.03
N VAL A 120 -1.54 -8.54 0.89
CA VAL A 120 -1.78 -8.07 2.26
C VAL A 120 -0.75 -8.71 3.18
N VAL A 121 -0.08 -7.89 3.98
CA VAL A 121 1.11 -8.26 4.76
C VAL A 121 1.00 -7.66 6.16
N PRO A 122 1.34 -8.39 7.23
CA PRO A 122 1.37 -7.82 8.58
C PRO A 122 2.25 -6.58 8.66
N ALA A 123 1.84 -5.59 9.44
CA ALA A 123 2.62 -4.38 9.67
C ALA A 123 4.00 -4.70 10.25
N ALA A 124 4.10 -5.65 11.17
CA ALA A 124 5.36 -6.11 11.75
C ALA A 124 6.36 -6.61 10.67
N THR A 125 5.89 -7.43 9.73
CA THR A 125 6.71 -7.92 8.61
C THR A 125 7.18 -6.79 7.70
N VAL A 126 6.32 -5.79 7.45
CA VAL A 126 6.73 -4.58 6.73
C VAL A 126 7.78 -3.80 7.51
N GLY A 127 7.69 -3.75 8.84
CA GLY A 127 8.67 -3.13 9.73
C GLY A 127 10.06 -3.74 9.58
N ASP A 128 10.15 -5.08 9.56
CA ASP A 128 11.41 -5.79 9.33
C ASP A 128 12.03 -5.43 7.98
N LEU A 129 11.20 -5.27 6.94
CA LEU A 129 11.69 -4.81 5.63
C LEU A 129 12.14 -3.35 5.67
N LEU A 130 11.55 -2.51 6.51
CA LEU A 130 11.91 -1.10 6.61
C LEU A 130 13.12 -0.85 7.53
N ASP A 131 13.63 -1.85 8.23
CA ASP A 131 14.74 -1.67 9.17
C ASP A 131 15.96 -1.03 8.49
N GLY A 132 16.56 -0.06 9.18
CA GLY A 132 17.67 0.76 8.67
C GLY A 132 17.33 1.72 7.52
N SER A 133 16.06 1.86 7.10
CA SER A 133 15.66 2.72 5.97
C SER A 133 14.87 3.99 6.34
N TRP A 134 14.60 4.19 7.64
CA TRP A 134 13.93 5.38 8.16
C TRP A 134 14.84 6.61 8.06
N TYR A 135 14.25 7.74 7.67
CA TYR A 135 14.94 9.02 7.61
C TYR A 135 13.98 10.19 7.90
N ASP A 136 14.49 11.25 8.49
CA ASP A 136 13.76 12.51 8.63
C ASP A 136 13.77 13.27 7.31
N ASN A 137 12.58 13.62 6.81
CA ASN A 137 12.42 14.42 5.60
C ASN A 137 12.32 15.93 5.86
N GLY A 138 12.61 16.38 7.09
CA GLY A 138 12.48 17.76 7.56
C GLY A 138 11.08 18.13 8.05
N ARG A 139 10.14 17.16 8.08
CA ARG A 139 8.78 17.33 8.62
C ARG A 139 8.34 16.16 9.49
N ARG A 140 8.82 14.96 9.20
CA ARG A 140 8.50 13.72 9.92
C ARG A 140 9.47 12.63 9.49
N GLU A 141 9.58 11.59 10.31
CA GLU A 141 10.31 10.38 9.96
C GLU A 141 9.49 9.47 9.03
N VAL A 142 10.14 9.02 7.96
CA VAL A 142 9.53 8.23 6.88
C VAL A 142 10.49 7.19 6.33
N ALA A 143 9.94 6.21 5.63
CA ALA A 143 10.71 5.26 4.83
C ALA A 143 10.04 5.02 3.47
N LYS A 144 10.81 4.45 2.54
CA LYS A 144 10.33 4.08 1.19
C LYS A 144 10.59 2.61 0.93
N LEU A 145 9.53 1.83 0.78
CA LEU A 145 9.62 0.41 0.45
C LEU A 145 9.42 0.22 -1.05
N GLY A 146 10.45 -0.25 -1.76
CA GLY A 146 10.33 -0.57 -3.18
C GLY A 146 9.56 -1.86 -3.42
N TRP A 147 8.64 -1.85 -4.40
CA TRP A 147 7.83 -3.04 -4.70
C TRP A 147 8.62 -4.32 -5.01
N PRO A 148 9.85 -4.29 -5.59
CA PRO A 148 10.60 -5.53 -5.83
C PRO A 148 11.05 -6.27 -4.57
N ARG A 149 10.85 -5.68 -3.38
CA ARG A 149 11.08 -6.35 -2.10
C ARG A 149 9.89 -7.21 -1.65
N ILE A 150 8.74 -7.06 -2.31
CA ILE A 150 7.49 -7.77 -2.02
C ILE A 150 7.09 -8.67 -3.20
N PHE A 151 7.28 -8.18 -4.43
CA PHE A 151 6.87 -8.90 -5.64
C PHE A 151 8.06 -9.25 -6.52
N ASP A 152 8.01 -10.45 -7.10
CA ASP A 152 8.86 -10.80 -8.22
C ASP A 152 8.59 -9.87 -9.41
N ARG A 153 9.65 -9.53 -10.15
CA ARG A 153 9.56 -8.56 -11.26
C ARG A 153 8.60 -9.00 -12.36
N GLU A 154 8.49 -10.30 -12.57
CA GLU A 154 7.62 -10.90 -13.59
C GLU A 154 6.13 -10.74 -13.25
N VAL A 155 5.78 -10.49 -11.98
CA VAL A 155 4.39 -10.22 -11.58
C VAL A 155 3.95 -8.80 -11.95
N VAL A 156 4.90 -7.86 -11.97
CA VAL A 156 4.62 -6.42 -12.18
C VAL A 156 4.89 -5.98 -13.61
N ARG A 157 5.85 -6.62 -14.29
CA ARG A 157 6.09 -6.41 -15.73
C ARG A 157 4.90 -6.96 -16.50
N ARG A 158 4.17 -6.08 -17.18
CA ARG A 158 3.25 -6.48 -18.25
C ARG A 158 4.04 -6.55 -19.55
N ASP A 159 3.86 -7.64 -20.30
CA ASP A 159 4.21 -7.72 -21.72
C ASP A 159 3.51 -6.61 -22.53
#